data_AF-A0A662LXX9-F1
#
_entry.id   AF-A0A662LXX9-F1
#
_cell.length_a   1.000
_cell.length_b   1.000
_cell.length_c   1.000
_cell.angle_alpha   90.00
_cell.angle_beta   90.00
_cell.angle_gamma   90.00
#
_symmetry.space_group_name_H-M   'P 1'
#
loop_
_entity.id
_entity.type
_entity.pdbx_description
1 polymer ?
#
loop_
_entity_poly.entity_id
_entity_poly.type
_entity_poly.pdbx_seq_one_letter_code
_entity_poly.pdbx_strand_id
1 'polypeptide(L)'
;MKEEGWRERSVLESTVKLLTIVFLLSFSAMLISIFQIQLREYDFYLHFLYLPIVLSTFWWGKKGSVSALALGAFLIYSAIVRNVPQKEVFSYSIEAIMFFIVSLVVGILSDEKNDALREEMQFKMDTAHYFFNPLCIAEGNIDLALKYAADGEMKEELEAAQKAVQRIKKVVRNVVEKGEVHE
;
A
#
# COMPACT_ATOMS: atom_id res chain seq x y z
N MET A 1 -13.23 20.43 -10.55
CA MET A 1 -12.08 20.19 -11.44
C MET A 1 -10.95 19.33 -10.86
N LYS A 2 -10.17 19.76 -9.84
CA LYS A 2 -9.10 18.88 -9.29
C LYS A 2 -9.68 17.62 -8.61
N GLU A 3 -10.71 17.76 -7.78
CA GLU A 3 -11.33 16.63 -7.06
C GLU A 3 -11.98 15.58 -7.98
N GLU A 4 -12.56 16.00 -9.10
CA GLU A 4 -13.15 15.08 -10.10
C GLU A 4 -12.08 14.21 -10.75
N GLY A 5 -10.92 14.78 -11.12
CA GLY A 5 -9.81 14.02 -11.70
C GLY A 5 -9.05 13.12 -10.71
N TRP A 6 -9.16 13.37 -9.39
CA TRP A 6 -8.66 12.45 -8.36
C TRP A 6 -9.62 11.28 -8.17
N ARG A 7 -10.94 11.55 -8.15
CA ARG A 7 -11.97 10.51 -8.03
C ARG A 7 -12.00 9.60 -9.25
N GLU A 8 -11.82 10.15 -10.45
CA GLU A 8 -11.77 9.37 -11.68
C GLU A 8 -10.54 8.46 -11.70
N ARG A 9 -9.36 8.95 -11.26
CA ARG A 9 -8.15 8.12 -11.13
C ARG A 9 -8.28 6.99 -10.12
N SER A 10 -8.85 7.25 -8.94
CA SER A 10 -9.01 6.19 -7.91
C SER A 10 -10.01 5.11 -8.34
N VAL A 11 -11.05 5.50 -9.08
CA VAL A 11 -12.00 4.55 -9.68
C VAL A 11 -11.31 3.74 -10.77
N LEU A 12 -10.58 4.39 -11.69
CA LEU A 12 -9.82 3.71 -12.75
C LEU A 12 -8.82 2.70 -12.18
N GLU A 13 -8.04 3.09 -11.17
CA GLU A 13 -7.11 2.17 -10.50
C GLU A 13 -7.83 0.95 -9.91
N SER A 14 -8.96 1.18 -9.25
CA SER A 14 -9.76 0.11 -8.65
C SER A 14 -10.36 -0.82 -9.71
N THR A 15 -10.85 -0.27 -10.82
CA THR A 15 -11.36 -1.02 -11.97
C THR A 15 -10.26 -1.84 -12.63
N VAL A 16 -9.07 -1.28 -12.85
CA VAL A 16 -7.92 -2.01 -13.42
C VAL A 16 -7.46 -3.13 -12.49
N LYS A 17 -7.35 -2.87 -11.19
CA LYS A 17 -7.01 -3.90 -10.19
C LYS A 17 -8.04 -5.03 -10.19
N LEU A 18 -9.33 -4.71 -10.28
CA LEU A 18 -10.38 -5.73 -10.32
C LEU A 18 -10.34 -6.53 -11.63
N LEU A 19 -10.18 -5.86 -12.76
CA LEU A 19 -10.08 -6.49 -14.08
C LEU A 19 -8.88 -7.45 -14.16
N THR A 20 -7.72 -7.04 -13.64
CA THR A 20 -6.53 -7.89 -13.60
C THR A 20 -6.73 -9.13 -12.73
N ILE A 21 -7.38 -9.01 -11.56
CA ILE A 21 -7.71 -10.18 -10.72
C ILE A 21 -8.68 -11.11 -11.43
N VAL A 22 -9.77 -10.58 -12.02
CA VAL A 22 -10.75 -11.40 -12.74
C VAL A 22 -10.10 -12.13 -13.91
N PHE A 23 -9.21 -11.46 -14.64
CA PHE A 23 -8.45 -12.05 -15.73
C PHE A 23 -7.51 -13.15 -15.22
N LEU A 24 -6.70 -12.90 -14.18
CA LEU A 24 -5.81 -13.92 -13.61
C LEU A 24 -6.60 -15.10 -13.03
N LEU A 25 -7.71 -14.87 -12.33
CA LEU A 25 -8.57 -15.93 -11.80
C LEU A 25 -9.14 -16.80 -12.92
N SER A 26 -9.62 -16.18 -14.00
CA SER A 26 -10.14 -16.89 -15.16
C SER A 26 -9.05 -17.69 -15.86
N PHE A 27 -7.86 -17.11 -16.03
CA PHE A 27 -6.70 -17.78 -16.60
C PHE A 27 -6.25 -18.96 -15.74
N SER A 28 -6.17 -18.78 -14.42
CA SER A 28 -5.87 -19.83 -13.44
C SER A 28 -6.87 -20.98 -13.50
N ALA A 29 -8.18 -20.69 -13.57
CA ALA A 29 -9.22 -21.70 -13.73
C ALA A 29 -9.11 -22.46 -15.06
N MET A 30 -8.78 -21.75 -16.15
CA MET A 30 -8.53 -22.36 -17.45
C MET A 30 -7.31 -23.28 -17.44
N LEU A 31 -6.21 -22.89 -16.79
CA LEU A 31 -5.03 -23.74 -16.66
C LEU A 31 -5.34 -25.02 -15.89
N ILE A 32 -6.06 -24.91 -14.75
CA ILE A 32 -6.52 -26.08 -13.98
C ILE A 32 -7.27 -27.06 -14.90
N SER A 33 -8.19 -26.54 -15.72
CA SER A 33 -8.98 -27.36 -16.63
C SER A 33 -8.11 -28.06 -17.69
N ILE A 34 -7.19 -27.36 -18.34
CA ILE A 34 -6.34 -27.91 -19.41
C ILE A 34 -5.36 -28.96 -18.87
N PHE A 35 -4.64 -28.65 -17.79
CA PHE A 35 -3.60 -29.54 -17.27
C PHE A 35 -4.17 -30.86 -16.76
N GLN A 36 -5.32 -30.82 -16.08
CA GLN A 36 -5.95 -32.04 -15.58
C GLN A 36 -6.56 -32.92 -16.69
N ILE A 37 -6.85 -32.36 -17.87
CA ILE A 37 -7.31 -33.15 -19.03
C ILE A 37 -6.12 -33.79 -19.76
N GLN A 38 -4.99 -33.08 -19.88
CA GLN A 38 -3.93 -33.44 -20.82
C GLN A 38 -2.66 -34.03 -20.17
N LEU A 39 -2.35 -33.70 -18.90
CA LEU A 39 -1.05 -33.98 -18.26
C LEU A 39 -1.24 -34.43 -16.80
N ARG A 40 -1.29 -35.75 -16.56
CA ARG A 40 -1.48 -36.34 -15.22
C ARG A 40 -0.23 -36.33 -14.31
N GLU A 41 0.92 -35.84 -14.76
CA GLU A 41 2.21 -36.02 -14.05
C GLU A 41 2.93 -34.74 -13.62
N TYR A 42 2.38 -33.53 -13.82
CA TYR A 42 3.10 -32.28 -13.50
C TYR A 42 2.28 -31.29 -12.67
N ASP A 43 2.64 -31.14 -11.39
CA ASP A 43 1.97 -30.26 -10.41
C ASP A 43 2.45 -28.79 -10.41
N PHE A 44 3.40 -28.42 -11.28
CA PHE A 44 4.01 -27.07 -11.28
C PHE A 44 2.98 -25.94 -11.46
N TYR A 45 1.87 -26.19 -12.17
CA TYR A 45 0.84 -25.19 -12.44
C TYR A 45 0.10 -24.70 -11.18
N LEU A 46 0.09 -25.48 -10.10
CA LEU A 46 -0.60 -25.10 -8.85
C LEU A 46 0.09 -23.91 -8.17
N HIS A 47 1.39 -23.71 -8.42
CA HIS A 47 2.13 -22.53 -7.94
C HIS A 47 1.65 -21.23 -8.60
N PHE A 48 1.14 -21.29 -9.83
CA PHE A 48 0.58 -20.10 -10.50
C PHE A 48 -0.74 -19.65 -9.87
N LEU A 49 -1.44 -20.52 -9.15
CA LEU A 49 -2.69 -20.18 -8.47
C LEU A 49 -2.48 -19.22 -7.30
N TYR A 50 -1.25 -19.13 -6.76
CA TYR A 50 -0.92 -18.16 -5.73
C TYR A 50 -0.86 -16.72 -6.25
N LEU A 51 -0.57 -16.50 -7.53
CA LEU A 51 -0.45 -15.15 -8.10
C LEU A 51 -1.73 -14.31 -7.94
N PRO A 52 -2.92 -14.74 -8.40
CA PRO A 52 -4.15 -13.97 -8.18
C PRO A 52 -4.49 -13.84 -6.69
N ILE A 53 -4.17 -14.84 -5.87
CA ILE A 53 -4.46 -14.83 -4.43
C ILE A 53 -3.64 -13.74 -3.74
N VAL A 54 -2.32 -13.78 -3.92
CA VAL A 54 -1.37 -12.84 -3.34
C VAL A 54 -1.66 -11.43 -3.82
N LEU A 55 -1.92 -11.23 -5.12
CA LEU A 55 -2.20 -9.90 -5.66
C LEU A 55 -3.51 -9.32 -5.11
N SER A 56 -4.54 -10.16 -4.97
CA SER A 56 -5.83 -9.79 -4.37
C SER A 56 -5.69 -9.35 -2.93
N THR A 57 -5.01 -10.16 -2.10
CA THR A 57 -4.80 -9.84 -0.68
C THR A 57 -3.81 -8.71 -0.46
N PHE A 58 -2.85 -8.52 -1.36
CA PHE A 58 -1.93 -7.39 -1.32
C PHE A 58 -2.62 -6.05 -1.65
N TRP A 59 -3.63 -6.03 -2.50
CA TRP A 59 -4.34 -4.80 -2.84
C TRP A 59 -5.52 -4.49 -1.93
N TRP A 60 -6.24 -5.51 -1.48
CA TRP A 60 -7.46 -5.36 -0.66
C TRP A 60 -7.30 -5.83 0.79
N GLY A 61 -6.08 -6.19 1.21
CA GLY A 61 -5.81 -6.65 2.56
C GLY A 61 -6.53 -7.96 2.90
N LYS A 62 -6.98 -8.11 4.15
CA LYS A 62 -7.77 -9.27 4.60
C LYS A 62 -9.05 -9.51 3.78
N LYS A 63 -9.63 -8.47 3.16
CA LYS A 63 -10.84 -8.63 2.32
C LYS A 63 -10.53 -9.35 1.01
N GLY A 64 -9.28 -9.30 0.55
CA GLY A 64 -8.83 -10.00 -0.64
C GLY A 64 -8.79 -11.52 -0.50
N SER A 65 -8.88 -12.07 0.74
CA SER A 65 -8.85 -13.52 1.00
C SER A 65 -10.04 -14.28 0.40
N VAL A 66 -11.07 -13.57 -0.06
CA VAL A 66 -12.20 -14.14 -0.80
C VAL A 66 -11.72 -14.85 -2.08
N SER A 67 -10.65 -14.37 -2.73
CA SER A 67 -10.10 -15.01 -3.95
C SER A 67 -9.53 -16.40 -3.67
N ALA A 68 -8.91 -16.60 -2.49
CA ALA A 68 -8.41 -17.91 -2.07
C ALA A 68 -9.55 -18.89 -1.82
N LEU A 69 -10.64 -18.42 -1.19
CA LEU A 69 -11.84 -19.25 -0.97
C LEU A 69 -12.49 -19.63 -2.30
N ALA A 70 -12.60 -18.69 -3.24
CA ALA A 70 -13.18 -18.95 -4.56
C ALA A 70 -12.37 -19.98 -5.36
N LEU A 71 -11.04 -19.82 -5.41
CA LEU A 71 -10.16 -20.78 -6.09
C LEU A 71 -10.09 -22.14 -5.40
N GLY A 72 -10.01 -22.16 -4.06
CA GLY A 72 -10.01 -23.40 -3.29
C GLY A 72 -11.32 -24.19 -3.47
N ALA A 73 -12.46 -23.50 -3.45
CA ALA A 73 -13.76 -24.12 -3.74
C ALA A 73 -13.83 -24.65 -5.18
N PHE A 74 -13.34 -23.88 -6.16
CA PHE A 74 -13.29 -24.30 -7.56
C PHE A 74 -12.41 -25.55 -7.74
N LEU A 75 -11.24 -25.60 -7.08
CA LEU A 75 -10.33 -26.74 -7.12
C LEU A 75 -11.03 -28.02 -6.62
N ILE A 76 -11.68 -27.96 -5.45
CA ILE A 76 -12.40 -29.10 -4.86
C ILE A 76 -13.60 -29.51 -5.73
N TYR A 77 -14.38 -28.53 -6.20
CA TYR A 77 -15.51 -28.78 -7.09
C TYR A 77 -15.07 -29.53 -8.36
N SER A 78 -13.98 -29.05 -8.97
CA SER A 78 -13.40 -29.65 -10.17
C SER A 78 -12.91 -31.09 -9.91
N ALA A 79 -12.46 -31.40 -8.69
CA ALA A 79 -12.05 -32.76 -8.30
C ALA A 79 -13.26 -33.69 -8.17
N ILE A 80 -14.35 -33.25 -7.55
CA ILE A 80 -15.56 -34.06 -7.35
C ILE A 80 -16.21 -34.42 -8.70
N VAL A 81 -16.37 -33.45 -9.60
CA VAL A 81 -17.00 -33.66 -10.92
C VAL A 81 -16.27 -34.72 -11.75
N ARG A 82 -14.95 -34.84 -11.58
CA ARG A 82 -14.11 -35.78 -12.35
C ARG A 82 -13.86 -37.11 -11.65
N ASN A 83 -14.43 -37.34 -10.47
CA ASN A 83 -14.26 -38.58 -9.70
C ASN A 83 -12.80 -39.01 -9.56
N VAL A 84 -11.90 -38.06 -9.26
CA VAL A 84 -10.47 -38.36 -9.09
C VAL A 84 -10.22 -39.33 -7.92
N PRO A 85 -9.15 -40.15 -7.99
CA PRO A 85 -8.80 -41.10 -6.94
C PRO A 85 -8.63 -40.42 -5.57
N GLN A 86 -8.91 -41.13 -4.48
CA GLN A 86 -8.83 -40.57 -3.11
C GLN A 86 -7.46 -39.96 -2.76
N LYS A 87 -6.37 -40.48 -3.34
CA LYS A 87 -5.01 -39.93 -3.13
C LYS A 87 -4.87 -38.51 -3.68
N GLU A 88 -5.49 -38.19 -4.80
CA GLU A 88 -5.43 -36.86 -5.42
C GLU A 88 -6.33 -35.87 -4.67
N VAL A 89 -7.48 -36.32 -4.16
CA VAL A 89 -8.38 -35.50 -3.32
C VAL A 89 -7.68 -34.98 -2.06
N PHE A 90 -6.82 -35.79 -1.44
CA PHE A 90 -6.03 -35.37 -0.27
C PHE A 90 -5.02 -34.28 -0.63
N SER A 91 -4.36 -34.39 -1.78
CA SER A 91 -3.41 -33.37 -2.28
C SER A 91 -4.12 -32.03 -2.52
N TYR A 92 -5.26 -32.02 -3.22
CA TYR A 92 -6.04 -30.80 -3.45
C TYR A 92 -6.57 -30.16 -2.16
N SER A 93 -6.83 -30.95 -1.13
CA SER A 93 -7.25 -30.45 0.18
C SER A 93 -6.13 -29.68 0.88
N ILE A 94 -4.90 -30.21 0.86
CA ILE A 94 -3.71 -29.51 1.40
C ILE A 94 -3.51 -28.19 0.67
N GLU A 95 -3.70 -28.19 -0.64
CA GLU A 95 -3.48 -27.02 -1.48
C GLU A 95 -4.49 -25.89 -1.23
N ALA A 96 -5.77 -26.24 -1.06
CA ALA A 96 -6.80 -25.29 -0.66
C ALA A 96 -6.52 -24.68 0.73
N ILE A 97 -6.01 -25.50 1.67
CA ILE A 97 -5.57 -25.01 2.99
C ILE A 97 -4.38 -24.05 2.82
N MET A 98 -3.41 -24.38 1.98
CA MET A 98 -2.27 -23.51 1.71
C MET A 98 -2.67 -22.19 1.07
N PHE A 99 -3.61 -22.18 0.12
CA PHE A 99 -4.18 -20.94 -0.42
C PHE A 99 -4.77 -20.05 0.68
N PHE A 100 -5.51 -20.66 1.61
CA PHE A 100 -6.09 -19.93 2.73
C PHE A 100 -5.01 -19.35 3.64
N ILE A 101 -4.02 -20.16 4.05
CA ILE A 101 -2.89 -19.72 4.91
C ILE A 101 -2.13 -18.58 4.25
N VAL A 102 -1.72 -18.73 2.99
CA VAL A 102 -1.00 -17.68 2.25
C VAL A 102 -1.84 -16.41 2.15
N SER A 103 -3.13 -16.53 1.87
CA SER A 103 -4.03 -15.37 1.79
C SER A 103 -4.12 -14.62 3.12
N LEU A 104 -4.17 -15.34 4.25
CA LEU A 104 -4.21 -14.73 5.58
C LEU A 104 -2.91 -14.01 5.92
N VAL A 105 -1.77 -14.67 5.70
CA VAL A 105 -0.45 -14.09 6.01
C VAL A 105 -0.23 -12.82 5.19
N VAL A 106 -0.47 -12.88 3.88
CA VAL A 106 -0.30 -11.72 2.99
C VAL A 106 -1.33 -10.63 3.31
N GLY A 107 -2.57 -10.99 3.60
CA GLY A 107 -3.62 -10.04 3.96
C GLY A 107 -3.32 -9.28 5.25
N ILE A 108 -2.85 -9.96 6.30
CA ILE A 108 -2.43 -9.34 7.56
C ILE A 108 -1.24 -8.39 7.33
N LEU A 109 -0.22 -8.86 6.61
CA LEU A 109 0.97 -8.07 6.32
C LEU A 109 0.64 -6.80 5.51
N SER A 110 -0.26 -6.93 4.55
CA SER A 110 -0.71 -5.80 3.74
C SER A 110 -1.48 -4.76 4.55
N ASP A 111 -2.31 -5.19 5.50
CA ASP A 111 -3.04 -4.27 6.39
C ASP A 111 -2.05 -3.55 7.31
N GLU A 112 -1.15 -4.28 7.96
CA GLU A 112 -0.12 -3.71 8.86
C GLU A 112 0.74 -2.66 8.15
N LYS A 113 1.19 -2.99 6.94
CA LYS A 113 1.99 -2.07 6.10
C LYS A 113 1.19 -0.81 5.75
N ASN A 114 -0.11 -0.92 5.48
CA ASN A 114 -0.94 0.24 5.16
C ASN A 114 -1.22 1.10 6.39
N ASP A 115 -1.38 0.49 7.57
CA ASP A 115 -1.58 1.22 8.82
C ASP A 115 -0.30 1.95 9.25
N ALA A 116 0.88 1.32 9.15
CA ALA A 116 2.16 1.99 9.40
C ALA A 116 2.38 3.20 8.46
N LEU A 117 2.02 3.08 7.17
CA LEU A 117 2.08 4.20 6.23
C LEU A 117 1.11 5.33 6.58
N ARG A 118 -0.07 5.01 7.12
CA ARG A 118 -1.04 6.02 7.56
C ARG A 118 -0.52 6.78 8.77
N GLU A 119 0.05 6.08 9.74
CA GLU A 119 0.67 6.70 10.92
C GLU A 119 1.81 7.62 10.53
N GLU A 120 2.70 7.18 9.62
CA GLU A 120 3.78 8.03 9.09
C GLU A 120 3.24 9.27 8.39
N MET A 121 2.23 9.11 7.53
CA MET A 121 1.62 10.23 6.81
C MET A 121 0.95 11.22 7.78
N GLN A 122 0.26 10.72 8.80
CA GLN A 122 -0.36 11.54 9.83
C GLN A 122 0.69 12.31 10.63
N PHE A 123 1.76 11.66 11.06
CA PHE A 123 2.89 12.31 11.72
C PHE A 123 3.49 13.43 10.86
N LYS A 124 3.69 13.19 9.55
CA LYS A 124 4.20 14.20 8.60
C LYS A 124 3.24 15.39 8.49
N MET A 125 1.93 15.14 8.36
CA MET A 125 0.92 16.19 8.26
C MET A 125 0.81 17.01 9.55
N ASP A 126 0.76 16.36 10.71
CA ASP A 126 0.67 17.01 12.01
C ASP A 126 1.92 17.85 12.28
N THR A 127 3.12 17.29 12.02
CA THR A 127 4.39 18.02 12.15
C THR A 127 4.42 19.25 11.23
N ALA A 128 4.04 19.10 9.96
CA ALA A 128 3.99 20.23 9.04
C ALA A 128 3.06 21.34 9.56
N HIS A 129 1.86 20.98 10.03
CA HIS A 129 0.87 21.93 10.52
C HIS A 129 1.33 22.63 11.82
N TYR A 130 1.79 21.87 12.81
CA TYR A 130 2.19 22.42 14.12
C TYR A 130 3.45 23.28 14.07
N PHE A 131 4.38 22.99 13.15
CA PHE A 131 5.63 23.75 13.07
C PHE A 131 5.60 24.86 12.01
N PHE A 132 5.11 24.61 10.79
CA PHE A 132 5.22 25.63 9.73
C PHE A 132 4.37 26.87 10.00
N ASN A 133 3.19 26.71 10.61
CA ASN A 133 2.31 27.83 10.91
C ASN A 133 2.97 28.86 11.84
N PRO A 134 3.42 28.50 13.07
CA PRO A 134 4.09 29.45 13.95
C PRO A 134 5.45 29.91 13.41
N LEU A 135 6.22 29.08 12.69
CA LEU A 135 7.48 29.50 12.05
C LEU A 135 7.26 30.58 10.99
N CYS A 136 6.19 30.45 10.18
CA CYS A 136 5.81 31.46 9.20
C CYS A 136 5.44 32.79 9.87
N ILE A 137 4.71 32.74 10.99
CA ILE A 137 4.37 33.92 11.79
C ILE A 137 5.64 34.58 12.35
N ALA A 138 6.54 33.79 12.92
CA ALA A 138 7.81 34.30 13.46
C ALA A 138 8.66 34.96 12.38
N GLU A 139 8.85 34.31 11.22
CA GLU A 139 9.55 34.89 10.07
C GLU A 139 8.90 36.20 9.61
N GLY A 140 7.57 36.25 9.51
CA GLY A 140 6.85 37.45 9.10
C GLY A 140 7.02 38.62 10.08
N ASN A 141 7.00 38.34 11.39
CA ASN A 141 7.22 39.35 12.42
C ASN A 141 8.66 39.87 12.41
N ILE A 142 9.65 38.99 12.25
CA ILE A 142 11.07 39.37 12.17
C ILE A 142 11.33 40.18 10.90
N ASP A 143 10.76 39.78 9.75
CA ASP A 143 10.86 40.53 8.49
C ASP A 143 10.26 41.94 8.60
N LEU A 144 9.14 42.06 9.32
CA LEU A 144 8.53 43.36 9.60
C LEU A 144 9.43 44.22 10.50
N ALA A 145 9.99 43.65 11.57
CA ALA A 145 10.90 44.35 12.47
C ALA A 145 12.17 44.82 11.74
N LEU A 146 12.75 43.99 10.87
CA LEU A 146 13.92 44.32 10.06
C LEU A 146 13.68 45.50 9.10
N LYS A 147 12.46 45.64 8.54
CA LYS A 147 12.11 46.75 7.65
C LYS A 147 12.11 48.11 8.35
N TYR A 148 11.82 48.14 9.65
CA TYR A 148 11.73 49.37 10.43
C TYR A 148 12.94 49.60 11.35
N ALA A 149 13.84 48.62 11.49
CA ALA A 149 15.05 48.75 12.29
C ALA A 149 16.06 49.70 11.61
N ALA A 150 16.61 50.64 12.39
CA ALA A 150 17.76 51.42 11.95
C ALA A 150 19.01 50.54 11.87
N ASP A 151 19.93 50.86 10.96
CA ASP A 151 21.21 50.15 10.86
C ASP A 151 21.99 50.29 12.18
N GLY A 152 22.29 49.15 12.79
CA GLY A 152 22.91 49.05 14.11
C GLY A 152 22.72 47.67 14.74
N GLU A 153 23.10 47.55 16.01
CA GLU A 153 23.11 46.29 16.77
C GLU A 153 21.77 45.53 16.73
N MET A 154 20.65 46.23 16.86
CA MET A 154 19.31 45.61 16.84
C MET A 154 18.97 44.93 15.50
N LYS A 155 19.48 45.47 14.38
CA LYS A 155 19.28 44.85 13.07
C LYS A 155 20.09 43.56 12.95
N GLU A 156 21.33 43.55 13.43
CA GLU A 156 22.17 42.35 13.45
C GLU A 156 21.56 41.23 14.32
N GLU A 157 20.99 41.57 15.48
CA GLU A 157 20.28 40.61 16.34
C GLU A 157 19.05 40.00 15.64
N LEU A 158 18.25 40.83 14.95
CA LEU A 158 17.08 40.37 14.20
C LEU A 158 17.47 39.49 13.01
N GLU A 159 18.55 39.80 12.29
CA GLU A 159 19.08 38.96 11.22
C GLU A 159 19.58 37.61 11.75
N ALA A 160 20.24 37.60 12.91
CA ALA A 160 20.66 36.37 13.57
C ALA A 160 19.45 35.50 13.99
N ALA A 161 18.41 36.13 14.55
CA ALA A 161 17.16 35.46 14.90
C ALA A 161 16.45 34.89 13.66
N GLN A 162 16.39 35.66 12.57
CA GLN A 162 15.80 35.20 11.31
C GLN A 162 16.53 33.96 10.77
N LYS A 163 17.88 33.98 10.77
CA LYS A 163 18.70 32.83 10.37
C LYS A 163 18.43 31.60 11.24
N ALA A 164 18.28 31.78 12.56
CA ALA A 164 17.97 30.68 13.46
C ALA A 164 16.59 30.06 13.17
N VAL A 165 15.56 30.89 12.96
CA VAL A 165 14.21 30.41 12.61
C VAL A 165 14.20 29.69 11.26
N GLN A 166 14.93 30.21 10.27
CA GLN A 166 15.07 29.57 8.97
C GLN A 166 15.78 28.20 9.06
N ARG A 167 16.80 28.07 9.92
CA ARG A 167 17.45 26.78 10.19
C ARG A 167 16.47 25.77 10.77
N ILE A 168 15.67 26.16 11.77
CA ILE A 168 14.64 25.30 12.36
C ILE A 168 13.61 24.88 11.30
N LYS A 169 13.15 25.83 10.48
CA LYS A 169 12.21 25.55 9.37
C LYS A 169 12.79 24.56 8.36
N LYS A 170 14.09 24.63 8.08
CA LYS A 170 14.79 23.69 7.19
C LYS A 170 14.87 22.28 7.80
N VAL A 171 15.16 22.16 9.09
CA VAL A 171 15.12 20.87 9.81
C VAL A 171 13.73 20.26 9.76
N VAL A 172 12.70 21.03 10.13
CA VAL A 172 11.30 20.55 10.10
C VAL A 172 10.91 20.09 8.69
N ARG A 173 11.33 20.84 7.66
CA ARG A 173 11.12 20.43 6.27
C ARG A 173 11.80 19.09 5.95
N ASN A 174 13.06 18.91 6.34
CA ASN A 174 13.77 17.65 6.10
C ASN A 174 13.10 16.48 6.86
N VAL A 175 12.60 16.70 8.07
CA VAL A 175 11.85 15.68 8.82
C VAL A 175 10.55 15.29 8.13
N VAL A 176 9.78 16.26 7.65
CA VAL A 176 8.48 16.00 7.00
C VAL A 176 8.67 15.37 5.61
N GLU A 177 9.61 15.87 4.81
CA GLU A 177 9.80 15.43 3.43
C GLU A 177 10.65 14.16 3.32
N LYS A 178 11.72 14.06 4.11
CA LYS A 178 12.74 12.99 4.00
C LYS A 178 12.81 12.07 5.21
N GLY A 179 12.24 12.46 6.35
CA GLY A 179 12.36 11.69 7.60
C GLY A 179 13.72 11.82 8.28
N GLU A 180 14.53 12.81 7.90
CA GLU A 180 15.90 12.99 8.41
C GLU A 180 16.01 14.24 9.28
N VAL A 181 16.66 14.12 10.44
CA VAL A 181 16.91 15.26 11.34
C VAL A 181 18.28 15.86 11.02
N HIS A 182 18.31 16.74 10.03
CA HIS A 182 19.50 17.53 9.70
C HIS A 182 19.11 18.93 9.24
N GLU A 183 20.05 19.87 9.34
CA GLU A 183 19.89 21.23 8.79
C GLU A 183 20.10 21.28 7.28
#